data_AF-A0A0D2LSY7-F1
#
_entry.id   AF-A0A0D2LSY7-F1
#
_cell.length_a   1.000
_cell.length_b   1.000
_cell.length_c   1.000
_cell.angle_alpha   90.00
_cell.angle_beta   90.00
_cell.angle_gamma   90.00
#
_symmetry.space_group_name_H-M   'P 1'
#
loop_
_entity.id
_entity.type
_entity.pdbx_description
1 polymer ?
#
loop_
_entity_poly.entity_id
_entity_poly.type
_entity_poly.pdbx_seq_one_letter_code
_entity_poly.pdbx_strand_id
1 'polypeptide(L)' 'IKKPEPFDGEPKNWETFWDSVLLYTGVNHKHYKDAPRYIGFVLSYMTEGSAATWRRNFIKAHTD' A
#
# COMPACT_ATOMS: atom_id res chain seq x y z
N ILE A 1 16.03 3.22 5.62
CA ILE A 1 14.98 3.74 4.71
C ILE A 1 13.72 3.99 5.53
N LYS A 2 13.06 5.13 5.31
CA LYS A 2 11.81 5.47 6.03
C LYS A 2 10.66 4.60 5.51
N LYS A 3 9.70 4.29 6.39
CA LYS A 3 8.46 3.65 5.96
C LYS A 3 7.64 4.62 5.10
N PRO A 4 6.79 4.12 4.18
CA PRO A 4 5.82 4.96 3.49
C PRO A 4 4.95 5.74 4.46
N GLU A 5 4.53 6.93 4.05
CA GLU A 5 3.45 7.65 4.73
C GLU A 5 2.08 7.08 4.28
N PRO A 6 1.01 7.24 5.08
CA PRO A 6 -0.33 6.91 4.64
C PRO A 6 -0.73 7.56 3.32
N PHE A 7 -1.44 6.82 2.48
CA PHE A 7 -2.05 7.35 1.26
C PHE A 7 -3.54 7.63 1.48
N ASP A 8 -3.95 8.85 1.14
CA ASP A 8 -5.31 9.36 1.24
C ASP A 8 -6.18 9.05 0.01
N GLY A 9 -5.54 8.66 -1.10
CA GLY A 9 -6.23 8.44 -2.37
C GLY A 9 -6.27 9.66 -3.28
N GLU A 10 -5.58 10.74 -2.92
CA GLU A 10 -5.48 11.94 -3.75
C GLU A 10 -4.45 11.73 -4.88
N PRO A 11 -4.82 11.92 -6.17
CA PRO A 11 -3.93 11.64 -7.30
C PRO A 11 -2.60 12.39 -7.24
N LYS A 12 -2.59 13.63 -6.73
CA LYS A 12 -1.37 14.45 -6.56
C LYS A 12 -0.34 13.83 -5.60
N ASN A 13 -0.78 12.96 -4.70
CA ASN A 13 0.07 12.31 -3.69
C ASN A 13 0.52 10.90 -4.14
N TRP A 14 -0.03 10.39 -5.25
CA TRP A 14 0.18 9.00 -5.69
C TRP A 14 1.64 8.68 -5.98
N GLU A 15 2.32 9.49 -6.79
CA GLU A 15 3.70 9.21 -7.21
C GLU A 15 4.65 9.17 -6.01
N THR A 16 4.52 10.15 -5.09
CA THR A 16 5.34 10.20 -3.87
C THR A 16 5.09 8.98 -2.98
N PHE A 17 3.83 8.58 -2.81
CA PHE A 17 3.50 7.37 -2.07
C PHE A 17 4.10 6.12 -2.73
N TRP A 18 3.91 5.96 -4.05
CA TRP A 18 4.35 4.78 -4.77
C TRP A 18 5.88 4.64 -4.78
N ASP A 19 6.63 5.73 -4.99
CA ASP A 19 8.08 5.73 -4.90
C ASP A 19 8.57 5.29 -3.52
N SER A 20 7.91 5.76 -2.45
CA SER A 20 8.25 5.37 -1.08
C SER A 20 8.00 3.88 -0.82
N VAL A 21 6.92 3.32 -1.38
CA VAL A 21 6.63 1.88 -1.33
C VAL A 21 7.71 1.11 -2.05
N LEU A 22 8.03 1.46 -3.31
CA LEU A 22 9.03 0.77 -4.12
C LEU A 22 10.41 0.75 -3.46
N LEU A 23 10.85 1.89 -2.92
CA LEU A 23 12.12 2.00 -2.20
C LEU A 23 12.13 1.12 -0.94
N TYR A 24 11.06 1.14 -0.16
CA TYR A 24 10.96 0.36 1.07
C TYR A 24 10.94 -1.14 0.77
N THR A 25 10.10 -1.59 -0.17
CA THR A 25 9.98 -3.01 -0.52
C THR A 25 11.21 -3.51 -1.27
N GLY A 26 11.88 -2.68 -2.07
CA GLY A 26 13.12 -3.05 -2.75
C GLY A 26 14.23 -3.41 -1.76
N VAL A 27 14.43 -2.60 -0.72
CA VAL A 27 15.41 -2.90 0.32
C VAL A 27 14.98 -4.06 1.22
N ASN A 28 13.67 -4.20 1.46
CA ASN A 28 13.11 -5.28 2.26
C ASN A 28 12.59 -6.45 1.42
N HIS A 29 13.11 -6.65 0.21
CA HIS A 29 12.56 -7.58 -0.79
C HIS A 29 12.36 -9.00 -0.27
N LYS A 30 13.19 -9.44 0.68
CA LYS A 30 13.06 -10.77 1.30
C LYS A 30 11.73 -11.00 2.02
N HIS A 31 11.08 -9.93 2.47
CA HIS A 31 9.80 -9.96 3.18
C HIS A 31 8.59 -9.82 2.24
N TYR A 32 8.79 -9.34 1.01
CA TYR A 32 7.74 -9.04 0.04
C TYR A 32 7.95 -9.80 -1.27
N LYS A 33 8.29 -11.09 -1.17
CA LYS A 33 8.64 -11.94 -2.33
C LYS A 33 7.44 -12.38 -3.16
N ASP A 34 6.26 -12.37 -2.57
CA ASP A 34 5.01 -12.84 -3.17
C ASP A 34 3.98 -11.72 -3.22
N ALA A 35 3.15 -11.78 -4.26
CA ALA A 35 2.14 -10.77 -4.53
C ALA A 35 1.19 -10.54 -3.32
N PRO A 36 0.72 -11.55 -2.58
CA PRO A 36 -0.17 -11.31 -1.43
C PRO A 36 0.47 -10.47 -0.33
N ARG A 37 1.73 -10.71 0.02
CA ARG A 37 2.43 -9.90 1.05
C ARG A 37 2.69 -8.48 0.57
N TYR A 38 3.05 -8.32 -0.71
CA TYR A 38 3.25 -6.99 -1.30
C TYR A 38 1.95 -6.20 -1.32
N ILE A 39 0.86 -6.79 -1.82
CA ILE A 39 -0.47 -6.16 -1.89
C ILE A 39 -0.97 -5.83 -0.48
N GLY A 40 -0.86 -6.76 0.46
CA GLY A 40 -1.25 -6.54 1.86
C GLY A 40 -0.46 -5.41 2.51
N PHE A 41 0.83 -5.29 2.21
CA PHE A 41 1.66 -4.19 2.66
C PHE A 41 1.17 -2.84 2.11
N VAL A 42 0.98 -2.72 0.79
CA VAL A 42 0.50 -1.45 0.19
C VAL A 42 -0.86 -1.06 0.76
N LEU A 43 -1.79 -2.01 0.85
CA LEU A 43 -3.11 -1.82 1.43
C LEU A 43 -3.04 -1.35 2.89
N SER A 44 -2.05 -1.78 3.67
CA SER A 44 -1.92 -1.35 5.07
C SER A 44 -1.71 0.16 5.23
N TYR A 45 -1.17 0.85 4.21
CA TYR A 45 -0.97 2.31 4.19
C TYR A 45 -2.13 3.08 3.56
N MET A 46 -3.13 2.41 2.98
CA MET A 46 -4.33 3.04 2.45
C MET A 46 -5.36 3.23 3.58
N THR A 47 -5.06 4.12 4.53
CA THR A 47 -5.84 4.30 5.77
C THR A 47 -6.80 5.48 5.74
N GLU A 48 -6.65 6.40 4.78
CA GLU A 48 -7.38 7.66 4.73
C GLU A 48 -8.15 7.83 3.41
N GLY A 49 -9.08 8.80 3.40
CA GLY A 49 -9.81 9.23 2.21
C GLY A 49 -10.42 8.10 1.35
N SER A 50 -10.29 8.24 0.03
CA SER A 50 -10.81 7.27 -0.94
C SER A 50 -10.01 5.96 -0.93
N ALA A 51 -8.73 6.02 -0.57
CA ALA A 51 -7.86 4.86 -0.46
C ALA A 51 -8.32 3.88 0.63
N ALA A 52 -8.79 4.39 1.78
CA ALA A 52 -9.38 3.58 2.84
C ALA A 52 -10.59 2.76 2.37
N THR A 53 -11.43 3.37 1.54
CA THR A 53 -12.60 2.70 0.95
C THR A 53 -12.17 1.59 0.01
N TRP A 54 -11.17 1.85 -0.85
CA TRP A 54 -10.63 0.84 -1.75
C TRP A 54 -10.07 -0.37 -0.99
N ARG A 55 -9.31 -0.12 0.09
CA ARG A 55 -8.81 -1.19 0.96
C ARG A 55 -9.93 -2.04 1.56
N ARG A 56 -10.99 -1.41 2.08
CA ARG A 56 -12.14 -2.13 2.67
C ARG A 56 -12.83 -3.00 1.62
N ASN A 57 -13.05 -2.47 0.42
CA ASN A 57 -13.66 -3.20 -0.68
C ASN A 57 -12.81 -4.40 -1.12
N PHE A 58 -11.49 -4.20 -1.20
CA PHE A 58 -10.56 -5.29 -1.50
C PHE A 58 -10.65 -6.41 -0.46
N ILE A 59 -10.58 -6.07 0.83
CA ILE A 59 -10.68 -7.06 1.92
C ILE A 59 -11.98 -7.83 1.79
N LYS A 60 -13.12 -7.12 1.69
CA LYS A 60 -14.44 -7.75 1.55
C LYS A 60 -14.49 -8.75 0.40
N ALA A 61 -13.97 -8.39 -0.78
CA ALA A 61 -13.97 -9.26 -1.96
C ALA A 61 -13.07 -10.50 -1.86
N HIS A 62 -12.15 -10.57 -0.89
CA HIS A 62 -11.16 -11.65 -0.75
C HIS A 62 -11.22 -12.38 0.60
N THR A 63 -12.15 -12.00 1.49
CA THR A 63 -12.37 -12.68 2.79
C THR A 63 -13.81 -13.13 3.04
N ASP A 64 -14.77 -12.68 2.22
CA ASP A 64 -16.12 -13.26 2.15
C ASP A 64 -16.16 -14.39 1.10
#